data_AF-A0A8J7Y787-F1
#
_entry.id   AF-A0A8J7Y787-F1
#
_cell.length_a   1.000
_cell.length_b   1.000
_cell.length_c   1.000
_cell.angle_alpha   90.00
_cell.angle_beta   90.00
_cell.angle_gamma   90.00
#
_symmetry.space_group_name_H-M   'P 1'
#
loop_
_entity.id
_entity.type
_entity.pdbx_description
1 polymer ?
#
loop_
_entity_poly.entity_id
_entity_poly.type
_entity_poly.pdbx_seq_one_letter_code
_entity_poly.pdbx_strand_id
1 'polypeptide(L)'
;MAADMYFGCLDGTFDADGDHIYGEPNDGVDWLEEVFIGRAPVETVAEAEIFVDKVIAYELADKPKVCQFHAAIIAAGNNPDSRQIPWDCEQWVPEEYTIKELFEQEDPITKAIWRTAWDGSYDGEPHTPPLTFQHAGHGNATCYGISSSVTWCNGDVSSLTNTFWPIHMSVACLSGQFEVNDCLAETYVKDDCGAIACMLNDNYGWYSTMDASKYSGEFLETMFRGLFSDGKQHLGELLNQAKSYWVSAAQSNSTYRWCYYEINLLGDPETPCLTKRRLLPPPTVTITNPPDGSIVSRTVKVTVGLMMGSSEARPRIDTVEFYIDNALVYTDEEMPFAYEWDTTQYADGEHVITVKGYYCGVFRDDDSVTVRVDNTTRPYVEITNPVDGSTVSGVVLVITETAAVDTVKFYINGVLVYVCQGEPFEFKWDTTAYPDGLYEIRAEGYQGNLLVAKDTITVSVRN
;
A
#
# COMPACT_ATOMS: atom_id res chain seq x y z
N MET A 1 25.52 -5.21 25.30
CA MET A 1 24.27 -4.43 25.20
C MET A 1 23.70 -4.70 23.83
N ALA A 2 22.39 -4.76 23.73
CA ALA A 2 21.76 -4.90 22.44
C ALA A 2 21.81 -3.56 21.70
N ALA A 3 22.08 -3.62 20.40
CA ALA A 3 22.12 -2.44 19.55
C ALA A 3 21.59 -2.83 18.17
N ASP A 4 20.47 -2.24 17.78
CA ASP A 4 19.85 -2.52 16.49
C ASP A 4 20.56 -1.76 15.35
N MET A 5 21.51 -0.86 15.66
CA MET A 5 22.30 -0.12 14.67
C MET A 5 23.04 -1.05 13.68
N TYR A 6 23.44 -2.25 14.12
CA TYR A 6 24.14 -3.23 13.29
C TYR A 6 23.27 -3.77 12.14
N PHE A 7 21.96 -3.62 12.23
CA PHE A 7 21.02 -3.96 11.17
C PHE A 7 20.66 -2.75 10.30
N GLY A 8 20.87 -1.54 10.82
CA GLY A 8 20.54 -0.28 10.16
C GLY A 8 21.69 0.30 9.32
N CYS A 9 22.93 0.17 9.78
CA CYS A 9 24.12 0.58 9.00
C CYS A 9 24.61 -0.61 8.18
N LEU A 10 24.68 -0.44 6.86
CA LEU A 10 24.93 -1.49 5.88
C LEU A 10 26.36 -1.46 5.33
N ASP A 11 27.21 -0.58 5.87
CA ASP A 11 28.59 -0.40 5.48
C ASP A 11 29.57 -1.16 6.42
N GLY A 12 30.67 -1.62 5.83
CA GLY A 12 31.76 -2.24 6.58
C GLY A 12 31.46 -3.64 7.15
N THR A 13 32.39 -4.14 7.97
CA THR A 13 32.27 -5.43 8.67
C THR A 13 31.94 -5.27 10.15
N PHE A 14 31.92 -4.03 10.65
CA PHE A 14 31.91 -3.68 12.07
C PHE A 14 33.05 -4.33 12.89
N ASP A 15 34.10 -4.87 12.26
CA ASP A 15 35.24 -5.51 12.94
C ASP A 15 36.43 -5.42 11.96
N ALA A 16 36.82 -4.18 11.63
CA ALA A 16 37.79 -3.92 10.58
C ALA A 16 39.23 -4.11 11.06
N ASP A 17 39.48 -3.99 12.35
CA ASP A 17 40.78 -4.27 12.97
C ASP A 17 40.94 -5.72 13.46
N GLY A 18 39.85 -6.49 13.50
CA GLY A 18 39.84 -7.93 13.75
C GLY A 18 40.02 -8.30 15.22
N ASP A 19 39.67 -7.40 16.14
CA ASP A 19 39.79 -7.62 17.58
C ASP A 19 38.51 -8.21 18.22
N HIS A 20 37.45 -8.39 17.43
CA HIS A 20 36.13 -8.90 17.83
C HIS A 20 35.34 -7.99 18.77
N ILE A 21 35.68 -6.70 18.83
CA ILE A 21 34.90 -5.65 19.49
C ILE A 21 34.16 -4.90 18.39
N TYR A 22 32.91 -5.29 18.18
CA TYR A 22 32.19 -4.81 17.01
C TYR A 22 31.76 -3.34 17.11
N GLY A 23 31.91 -2.61 16.00
CA GLY A 23 31.34 -1.28 15.77
C GLY A 23 32.02 -0.15 16.51
N GLU A 24 33.27 -0.33 16.96
CA GLU A 24 34.02 0.69 17.65
C GLU A 24 34.65 1.72 16.68
N PRO A 25 35.08 2.91 17.14
CA PRO A 25 35.61 3.93 16.24
C PRO A 25 36.82 3.48 15.39
N ASN A 26 37.55 2.45 15.84
CA ASN A 26 38.68 1.89 15.12
C ASN A 26 38.25 1.04 13.91
N ASP A 27 36.97 0.62 13.84
CA ASP A 27 36.43 -0.17 12.73
C ASP A 27 36.15 0.65 11.47
N GLY A 28 36.22 1.98 11.55
CA GLY A 28 36.00 2.87 10.42
C GLY A 28 34.56 2.86 9.88
N VAL A 29 33.59 2.42 10.69
CA VAL A 29 32.15 2.52 10.41
C VAL A 29 31.68 3.95 10.68
N ASP A 30 30.86 4.51 9.81
CA ASP A 30 30.40 5.90 9.96
C ASP A 30 29.27 6.08 11.01
N TRP A 31 28.60 4.98 11.36
CA TRP A 31 27.45 4.90 12.27
C TRP A 31 26.27 5.75 11.81
N LEU A 32 26.00 5.77 10.50
CA LEU A 32 24.80 6.34 9.93
C LEU A 32 23.95 5.21 9.38
N GLU A 33 22.72 5.08 9.88
CA GLU A 33 21.83 4.00 9.43
C GLU A 33 21.29 4.33 8.01
N GLU A 34 21.44 3.40 7.07
CA GLU A 34 20.79 3.43 5.75
C GLU A 34 19.32 2.99 5.83
N VAL A 35 18.97 2.17 6.81
CA VAL A 35 17.63 1.62 7.01
C VAL A 35 17.21 1.84 8.46
N PHE A 36 16.02 2.39 8.66
CA PHE A 36 15.48 2.56 10.01
C PHE A 36 14.98 1.24 10.55
N ILE A 37 15.42 0.89 11.75
CA ILE A 37 15.11 -0.39 12.40
C ILE A 37 14.13 -0.17 13.54
N GLY A 38 13.17 -1.07 13.65
CA GLY A 38 12.31 -1.22 14.83
C GLY A 38 11.98 -2.68 15.07
N ARG A 39 11.62 -3.00 16.32
CA ARG A 39 11.34 -4.36 16.80
C ARG A 39 9.88 -4.48 17.18
N ALA A 40 9.20 -5.50 16.68
CA ALA A 40 7.96 -6.00 17.28
C ALA A 40 8.35 -7.01 18.39
N PRO A 41 8.24 -6.68 19.68
CA PRO A 41 8.70 -7.54 20.77
C PRO A 41 7.63 -8.58 21.14
N VAL A 42 7.42 -9.54 20.25
CA VAL A 42 6.34 -10.54 20.37
C VAL A 42 6.90 -11.95 20.34
N GLU A 43 6.38 -12.83 21.19
CA GLU A 43 6.81 -14.23 21.29
C GLU A 43 5.69 -15.20 20.84
N THR A 44 4.46 -14.72 20.76
CA THR A 44 3.27 -15.50 20.42
C THR A 44 2.46 -14.88 19.29
N VAL A 45 1.62 -15.69 18.64
CA VAL A 45 0.69 -15.20 17.60
C VAL A 45 -0.28 -14.17 18.17
N ALA A 46 -0.76 -14.36 19.41
CA ALA A 46 -1.69 -13.42 20.04
C ALA A 46 -1.03 -12.06 20.30
N GLU A 47 0.22 -12.02 20.77
CA GLU A 47 0.97 -10.77 20.92
C GLU A 47 1.23 -10.11 19.55
N ALA A 48 1.53 -10.89 18.52
CA ALA A 48 1.70 -10.37 17.16
C ALA A 48 0.40 -9.75 16.60
N GLU A 49 -0.75 -10.40 16.83
CA GLU A 49 -2.07 -9.86 16.47
C GLU A 49 -2.34 -8.55 17.19
N ILE A 50 -2.13 -8.49 18.51
CA ILE A 50 -2.29 -7.27 19.32
C ILE A 50 -1.37 -6.15 18.81
N PHE A 51 -0.10 -6.44 18.55
CA PHE A 51 0.84 -5.46 18.03
C PHE A 51 0.37 -4.86 16.70
N VAL A 52 -0.02 -5.72 15.75
CA VAL A 52 -0.51 -5.29 14.42
C VAL A 52 -1.81 -4.50 14.55
N ASP A 53 -2.75 -4.93 15.39
CA ASP A 53 -4.01 -4.23 15.62
C ASP A 53 -3.78 -2.84 16.23
N LYS A 54 -2.84 -2.71 17.18
CA LYS A 54 -2.44 -1.42 17.74
C LYS A 54 -1.83 -0.50 16.70
N VAL A 55 -0.92 -1.01 15.86
CA VAL A 55 -0.33 -0.24 14.74
C VAL A 55 -1.44 0.27 13.84
N ILE A 56 -2.29 -0.60 13.30
CA ILE A 56 -3.38 -0.20 12.40
C ILE A 56 -4.29 0.84 13.06
N ALA A 57 -4.71 0.61 14.32
CA ALA A 57 -5.59 1.52 15.03
C ALA A 57 -4.94 2.88 15.27
N TYR A 58 -3.68 2.91 15.72
CA TYR A 58 -2.91 4.13 15.93
C TYR A 58 -2.74 4.91 14.62
N GLU A 59 -2.39 4.23 13.52
CA GLU A 59 -2.17 4.85 12.22
C GLU A 59 -3.43 5.50 11.66
N LEU A 60 -4.61 4.96 11.96
CA LEU A 60 -5.90 5.48 11.51
C LEU A 60 -6.49 6.54 12.45
N ALA A 61 -6.05 6.58 13.71
CA ALA A 61 -6.54 7.51 14.71
C ALA A 61 -6.06 8.95 14.47
N ASP A 62 -6.93 9.91 14.77
CA ASP A 62 -6.54 11.30 14.95
C ASP A 62 -5.57 11.39 16.14
N LYS A 63 -4.45 12.10 15.96
CA LYS A 63 -3.40 12.19 16.98
C LYS A 63 -3.79 13.20 18.06
N PRO A 64 -3.79 12.83 19.36
CA PRO A 64 -4.10 13.76 20.44
C PRO A 64 -3.03 14.86 20.51
N LYS A 65 -3.43 16.05 20.96
CA LYS A 65 -2.51 17.17 21.19
C LYS A 65 -2.19 17.32 22.66
N VAL A 66 -1.71 16.25 23.27
CA VAL A 66 -1.34 16.20 24.69
C VAL A 66 0.05 15.58 24.82
N CYS A 67 0.97 16.23 25.54
CA CYS A 67 2.28 15.67 25.89
C CYS A 67 2.35 15.49 27.40
N GLN A 68 2.71 14.28 27.85
CA GLN A 68 2.92 14.00 29.27
C GLN A 68 4.41 13.98 29.59
N PHE A 69 4.82 14.78 30.57
CA PHE A 69 6.18 14.88 31.08
C PHE A 69 6.27 14.40 32.52
N HIS A 70 7.36 13.72 32.86
CA HIS A 70 7.59 13.21 34.20
C HIS A 70 9.06 13.32 34.61
N ALA A 71 9.26 13.61 35.89
CA ALA A 71 10.57 13.61 36.52
C ALA A 71 10.48 13.12 37.97
N ALA A 72 11.15 12.01 38.25
CA ALA A 72 11.46 11.56 39.59
C ALA A 72 12.77 12.16 40.10
N ILE A 73 12.99 12.14 41.41
CA ILE A 73 14.25 12.55 42.03
C ILE A 73 15.31 11.47 41.74
N ILE A 74 16.30 11.80 40.92
CA ILE A 74 17.37 10.86 40.47
C ILE A 74 18.65 10.92 41.32
N ALA A 75 18.76 11.93 42.19
CA ALA A 75 19.92 12.16 43.04
C ALA A 75 19.50 12.86 44.34
N ALA A 76 20.36 12.79 45.36
CA ALA A 76 20.07 13.40 46.65
C ALA A 76 19.80 14.92 46.51
N GLY A 77 18.64 15.36 46.99
CA GLY A 77 18.21 16.76 46.88
C GLY A 77 17.80 17.19 45.47
N ASN A 78 17.58 16.23 44.55
CA ASN A 78 17.35 16.47 43.13
C ASN A 78 18.43 17.36 42.50
N ASN A 79 19.70 16.97 42.70
CA ASN A 79 20.85 17.70 42.17
C ASN A 79 21.77 16.75 41.36
N PRO A 80 21.84 16.89 40.03
CA PRO A 80 21.17 17.91 39.21
C PRO A 80 19.64 17.75 39.19
N ASP A 81 18.93 18.84 38.84
CA ASP A 81 17.45 18.86 38.79
C ASP A 81 16.96 18.05 37.59
N SER A 82 16.34 16.90 37.86
CA SER A 82 15.83 16.01 36.82
C SER A 82 14.73 16.61 35.96
N ARG A 83 14.05 17.66 36.41
CA ARG A 83 13.02 18.36 35.63
C ARG A 83 13.60 19.09 34.42
N GLN A 84 14.92 19.29 34.37
CA GLN A 84 15.57 19.82 33.19
C GLN A 84 15.34 18.95 31.95
N ILE A 85 15.29 17.61 32.11
CA ILE A 85 15.06 16.68 30.99
C ILE A 85 13.72 16.96 30.30
N PRO A 86 12.56 16.93 31.00
CA PRO A 86 11.29 17.28 30.38
C PRO A 86 11.22 18.72 29.88
N TRP A 87 11.79 19.70 30.57
CA TRP A 87 11.77 21.10 30.11
C TRP A 87 12.54 21.30 28.80
N ASP A 88 13.67 20.60 28.62
CA ASP A 88 14.41 20.62 27.35
C ASP A 88 13.58 20.00 26.23
N CYS A 89 12.72 19.01 26.53
CA CYS A 89 11.81 18.43 25.54
C CYS A 89 10.63 19.37 25.24
N GLU A 90 10.08 19.99 26.28
CA GLU A 90 8.93 20.90 26.21
C GLU A 90 9.18 22.09 25.28
N GLN A 91 10.41 22.61 25.22
CA GLN A 91 10.74 23.77 24.38
C GLN A 91 10.45 23.54 22.88
N TRP A 92 10.38 22.28 22.44
CA TRP A 92 10.09 21.89 21.07
C TRP A 92 8.59 21.68 20.82
N VAL A 93 7.78 21.55 21.87
CA VAL A 93 6.35 21.26 21.79
C VAL A 93 5.59 22.52 21.33
N PRO A 94 4.78 22.46 20.26
CA PRO A 94 4.02 23.60 19.77
C PRO A 94 2.95 24.09 20.77
N GLU A 95 2.65 25.39 20.77
CA GLU A 95 1.70 26.02 21.70
C GLU A 95 0.30 25.41 21.68
N GLU A 96 -0.12 24.79 20.57
CA GLU A 96 -1.42 24.12 20.48
C GLU A 96 -1.53 22.79 21.25
N TYR A 97 -0.43 22.27 21.78
CA TYR A 97 -0.42 21.05 22.59
C TYR A 97 -0.67 21.39 24.05
N THR A 98 -1.49 20.55 24.69
CA THR A 98 -1.63 20.58 26.14
C THR A 98 -0.45 19.85 26.78
N ILE A 99 0.26 20.55 27.65
CA ILE A 99 1.34 19.98 28.45
C ILE A 99 0.76 19.51 29.78
N LYS A 100 1.11 18.29 30.19
CA LYS A 100 0.76 17.71 31.49
C LYS A 100 2.04 17.25 32.18
N GLU A 101 2.22 17.65 33.43
CA GLU A 101 3.45 17.40 34.18
C GLU A 101 3.17 16.56 35.42
N LEU A 102 4.07 15.62 35.72
CA LEU A 102 4.11 14.87 36.96
C LEU A 102 5.53 14.91 37.51
N PHE A 103 5.82 15.92 38.32
CA PHE A 103 7.13 16.09 38.93
C PHE A 103 7.08 15.74 40.42
N GLU A 104 7.90 14.78 40.84
CA GLU A 104 7.95 14.32 42.23
C GLU A 104 8.28 15.46 43.20
N GLN A 105 9.07 16.44 42.74
CA GLN A 105 9.47 17.59 43.54
C GLN A 105 8.29 18.53 43.87
N GLU A 106 7.19 18.42 43.14
CA GLU A 106 6.02 19.29 43.27
C GLU A 106 4.90 18.59 44.02
N ASP A 107 4.54 17.37 43.59
CA ASP A 107 3.45 16.61 44.17
C ASP A 107 3.77 15.11 44.31
N PRO A 108 3.19 14.41 45.31
CA PRO A 108 3.34 12.97 45.46
C PRO A 108 2.75 12.20 44.27
N ILE A 109 3.58 11.36 43.64
CA ILE A 109 3.16 10.52 42.51
C ILE A 109 2.84 9.12 43.01
N THR A 110 1.57 8.72 42.87
CA THR A 110 1.09 7.36 43.19
C THR A 110 0.85 6.57 41.91
N LYS A 111 0.77 5.24 41.99
CA LYS A 111 0.35 4.40 40.85
C LYS A 111 -1.04 4.77 40.30
N ALA A 112 -1.93 5.31 41.12
CA ALA A 112 -3.24 5.77 40.66
C ALA A 112 -3.12 7.02 39.80
N ILE A 113 -2.31 7.99 40.22
CA ILE A 113 -2.01 9.20 39.43
C ILE A 113 -1.31 8.82 38.13
N TRP A 114 -0.37 7.87 38.20
CA TRP A 114 0.31 7.34 37.01
C TRP A 114 -0.66 6.71 36.00
N ARG A 115 -1.59 5.87 36.46
CA ARG A 115 -2.64 5.31 35.59
C ARG A 115 -3.51 6.38 34.97
N THR A 116 -4.01 7.32 35.79
CA THR A 116 -4.77 8.47 35.29
C THR A 116 -4.02 9.20 34.19
N ALA A 117 -2.69 9.21 34.29
CA ALA A 117 -1.86 9.86 33.32
C ALA A 117 -1.82 9.17 31.95
N TRP A 118 -1.50 7.88 31.96
CA TRP A 118 -1.56 7.06 30.77
C TRP A 118 -2.96 7.04 30.14
N ASP A 119 -3.99 6.93 30.96
CA ASP A 119 -5.38 6.80 30.52
C ASP A 119 -5.97 8.12 30.01
N GLY A 120 -5.30 9.26 30.24
CA GLY A 120 -5.82 10.57 29.83
C GLY A 120 -7.00 11.06 30.67
N SER A 121 -7.21 10.51 31.86
CA SER A 121 -8.41 10.73 32.69
C SER A 121 -8.27 11.85 33.73
N TYR A 122 -7.24 12.70 33.60
CA TYR A 122 -6.92 13.76 34.57
C TYR A 122 -8.04 14.77 34.78
N ASP A 123 -8.75 15.13 33.71
CA ASP A 123 -9.69 16.25 33.68
C ASP A 123 -11.17 15.78 33.63
N GLY A 124 -11.42 14.48 33.80
CA GLY A 124 -12.71 13.84 33.56
C GLY A 124 -12.98 13.58 32.07
N GLU A 125 -14.25 13.41 31.70
CA GLU A 125 -14.64 13.06 30.33
C GLU A 125 -14.64 14.27 29.37
N PRO A 126 -14.21 14.11 28.10
CA PRO A 126 -13.69 12.87 27.51
C PRO A 126 -12.22 12.62 27.89
N HIS A 127 -11.90 11.36 28.23
CA HIS A 127 -10.51 10.95 28.46
C HIS A 127 -9.68 11.14 27.18
N THR A 128 -8.54 11.82 27.31
CA THR A 128 -7.64 12.11 26.18
C THR A 128 -6.23 11.63 26.52
N PRO A 129 -5.87 10.37 26.21
CA PRO A 129 -4.52 9.88 26.43
C PRO A 129 -3.48 10.72 25.66
N PRO A 130 -2.23 10.78 26.14
CA PRO A 130 -1.22 11.62 25.52
C PRO A 130 -0.69 11.04 24.19
N LEU A 131 -0.16 11.92 23.35
CA LEU A 131 0.60 11.54 22.17
C LEU A 131 1.98 11.01 22.54
N THR A 132 2.65 11.71 23.45
CA THR A 132 3.97 11.34 23.97
C THR A 132 3.91 11.17 25.48
N PHE A 133 4.62 10.19 25.98
CA PHE A 133 4.79 9.97 27.41
C PHE A 133 6.28 9.90 27.71
N GLN A 134 6.83 10.99 28.24
CA GLN A 134 8.23 11.08 28.67
C GLN A 134 8.34 10.73 30.15
N HIS A 135 9.37 9.95 30.51
CA HIS A 135 9.71 9.60 31.89
C HIS A 135 11.21 9.85 32.17
N ALA A 136 11.52 10.31 33.39
CA ALA A 136 12.89 10.37 33.89
C ALA A 136 12.95 9.82 35.32
N GLY A 137 13.79 8.82 35.55
CA GLY A 137 13.87 8.17 36.86
C GLY A 137 14.91 7.05 36.92
N HIS A 138 14.93 6.35 38.06
CA HIS A 138 15.71 5.12 38.18
C HIS A 138 15.00 3.95 37.51
N GLY A 139 15.73 2.90 37.15
CA GLY A 139 15.14 1.72 36.52
C GLY A 139 15.92 0.45 36.72
N ASN A 140 15.26 -0.64 36.40
CA ASN A 140 15.83 -1.95 36.11
C ASN A 140 15.03 -2.59 34.95
N ALA A 141 15.38 -3.83 34.59
CA ALA A 141 14.76 -4.56 33.47
C ALA A 141 13.23 -4.50 33.47
N THR A 142 12.58 -4.70 34.62
CA THR A 142 11.12 -4.89 34.70
C THR A 142 10.38 -3.73 35.36
N CYS A 143 11.08 -2.67 35.74
CA CYS A 143 10.51 -1.60 36.55
C CYS A 143 11.27 -0.27 36.42
N TYR A 144 10.56 0.84 36.57
CA TYR A 144 11.15 2.16 36.79
C TYR A 144 10.53 2.92 37.97
N GLY A 145 11.27 3.89 38.51
CA GLY A 145 10.83 4.73 39.60
C GLY A 145 10.03 5.92 39.09
N ILE A 146 8.71 5.90 39.32
CA ILE A 146 7.83 7.05 39.06
C ILE A 146 7.92 8.10 40.17
N SER A 147 8.55 7.75 41.29
CA SER A 147 9.09 8.65 42.31
C SER A 147 10.18 7.92 43.09
N SER A 148 10.89 8.60 44.00
CA SER A 148 11.87 7.99 44.91
C SER A 148 11.29 6.92 45.84
N SER A 149 9.96 6.84 45.97
CA SER A 149 9.26 5.90 46.85
C SER A 149 8.26 4.98 46.15
N VAL A 150 7.98 5.20 44.86
CA VAL A 150 7.00 4.43 44.10
C VAL A 150 7.61 3.94 42.81
N THR A 151 7.49 2.63 42.60
CA THR A 151 7.97 1.94 41.39
C THR A 151 6.78 1.48 40.57
N TRP A 152 6.89 1.56 39.25
CA TRP A 152 5.97 0.99 38.28
C TRP A 152 6.68 -0.12 37.51
N CYS A 153 6.03 -1.28 37.41
CA CYS A 153 6.63 -2.51 36.90
C CYS A 153 5.78 -3.16 35.81
N ASN A 154 6.31 -4.20 35.13
CA ASN A 154 5.58 -4.96 34.11
C ASN A 154 4.17 -5.34 34.56
N GLY A 155 4.02 -5.88 35.79
CA GLY A 155 2.72 -6.29 36.33
C GLY A 155 1.73 -5.15 36.61
N ASP A 156 2.16 -3.89 36.51
CA ASP A 156 1.28 -2.73 36.60
C ASP A 156 0.78 -2.26 35.22
N VAL A 157 1.51 -2.56 34.13
CA VAL A 157 1.17 -2.09 32.77
C VAL A 157 -0.22 -2.57 32.35
N SER A 158 -0.56 -3.83 32.64
CA SER A 158 -1.89 -4.40 32.34
C SER A 158 -3.04 -3.76 33.11
N SER A 159 -2.77 -2.82 34.03
CA SER A 159 -3.80 -2.04 34.73
C SER A 159 -4.17 -0.73 34.02
N LEU A 160 -3.49 -0.41 32.92
CA LEU A 160 -3.80 0.72 32.06
C LEU A 160 -5.06 0.46 31.23
N THR A 161 -5.80 1.52 30.93
CA THR A 161 -7.05 1.48 30.17
C THR A 161 -7.08 2.52 29.04
N ASN A 162 -5.91 3.06 28.69
CA ASN A 162 -5.75 4.07 27.66
C ASN A 162 -6.26 3.58 26.29
N THR A 163 -7.07 4.42 25.64
CA THR A 163 -7.70 4.13 24.34
C THR A 163 -6.88 4.61 23.14
N PHE A 164 -5.77 5.30 23.42
CA PHE A 164 -4.75 5.72 22.46
C PHE A 164 -3.40 5.41 23.08
N TRP A 165 -2.44 4.95 22.28
CA TRP A 165 -1.15 4.42 22.76
C TRP A 165 -0.03 5.45 22.55
N PRO A 166 0.50 6.09 23.61
CA PRO A 166 1.53 7.12 23.46
C PRO A 166 2.85 6.58 22.90
N ILE A 167 3.66 7.46 22.32
CA ILE A 167 5.08 7.23 22.07
C ILE A 167 5.80 7.38 23.41
N HIS A 168 6.35 6.30 23.93
CA HIS A 168 6.99 6.30 25.24
C HIS A 168 8.51 6.43 25.13
N MET A 169 9.04 7.44 25.80
CA MET A 169 10.48 7.69 25.87
C MET A 169 10.87 7.85 27.32
N SER A 170 12.01 7.30 27.70
CA SER A 170 12.42 7.34 29.10
C SER A 170 13.93 7.37 29.25
N VAL A 171 14.37 8.12 30.25
CA VAL A 171 15.72 8.02 30.81
C VAL A 171 15.61 7.20 32.10
N ALA A 172 15.94 5.91 32.03
CA ALA A 172 15.97 4.99 33.16
C ALA A 172 16.86 3.79 32.84
N CYS A 173 17.56 3.24 33.84
CA CYS A 173 18.40 2.06 33.60
C CYS A 173 17.57 0.83 33.24
N LEU A 174 18.04 0.07 32.26
CA LEU A 174 17.65 -1.30 31.88
C LEU A 174 16.18 -1.46 31.46
N SER A 175 15.36 -0.42 31.47
CA SER A 175 13.93 -0.55 31.19
C SER A 175 13.62 -0.98 29.75
N GLY A 176 14.61 -0.92 28.86
CA GLY A 176 14.56 -1.45 27.49
C GLY A 176 15.43 -2.69 27.25
N GLN A 177 15.85 -3.41 28.30
CA GLN A 177 16.77 -4.56 28.21
C GLN A 177 16.10 -5.82 27.60
N PHE A 178 15.89 -5.81 26.28
CA PHE A 178 15.11 -6.83 25.57
C PHE A 178 15.85 -8.15 25.30
N GLU A 179 17.14 -8.24 25.65
CA GLU A 179 17.97 -9.42 25.36
C GLU A 179 17.93 -10.50 26.45
N VAL A 180 17.26 -10.27 27.59
CA VAL A 180 17.29 -11.17 28.75
C VAL A 180 15.94 -11.80 29.07
N ASN A 181 14.93 -11.00 29.41
CA ASN A 181 13.53 -11.37 29.65
C ASN A 181 12.68 -10.15 29.27
N ASP A 182 11.36 -10.34 29.12
CA ASP A 182 10.40 -9.24 28.93
C ASP A 182 10.72 -8.03 29.81
N CYS A 183 11.30 -7.02 29.20
CA CYS A 183 11.58 -5.77 29.88
C CYS A 183 10.32 -4.89 29.93
N LEU A 184 10.42 -3.77 30.63
CA LEU A 184 9.30 -2.84 30.77
C LEU A 184 8.86 -2.27 29.41
N ALA A 185 9.82 -1.95 28.54
CA ALA A 185 9.54 -1.47 27.19
C ALA A 185 8.76 -2.50 26.35
N GLU A 186 9.11 -3.78 26.41
CA GLU A 186 8.39 -4.85 25.71
C GLU A 186 6.97 -5.00 26.23
N THR A 187 6.80 -4.96 27.56
CA THR A 187 5.48 -5.05 28.20
C THR A 187 4.54 -3.92 27.74
N TYR A 188 5.05 -2.70 27.64
CA TYR A 188 4.27 -1.56 27.11
C TYR A 188 3.82 -1.74 25.65
N VAL A 189 4.60 -2.45 24.84
CA VAL A 189 4.37 -2.56 23.40
C VAL A 189 3.59 -3.83 23.03
N LYS A 190 3.67 -4.92 23.80
CA LYS A 190 3.02 -6.19 23.46
C LYS A 190 1.59 -6.35 23.98
N ASP A 191 1.21 -5.62 25.03
CA ASP A 191 -0.14 -5.65 25.59
C ASP A 191 -1.11 -4.75 24.79
N ASP A 192 -2.43 -4.93 24.94
CA ASP A 192 -3.47 -4.15 24.25
C ASP A 192 -3.64 -2.72 24.80
N CYS A 193 -2.97 -2.42 25.91
CA CYS A 193 -2.84 -1.10 26.52
C CYS A 193 -1.39 -0.58 26.39
N GLY A 194 -1.04 0.50 27.09
CA GLY A 194 0.34 0.98 27.13
C GLY A 194 0.71 1.82 25.91
N ALA A 195 1.83 1.51 25.27
CA ALA A 195 2.46 2.36 24.27
C ALA A 195 2.37 1.77 22.85
N ILE A 196 2.44 2.64 21.84
CA ILE A 196 2.59 2.21 20.44
C ILE A 196 4.05 1.83 20.17
N ALA A 197 4.96 2.53 20.85
CA ALA A 197 6.38 2.30 20.75
C ALA A 197 7.12 2.78 22.00
N CYS A 198 8.27 2.17 22.26
CA CYS A 198 9.19 2.51 23.33
C CYS A 198 10.60 2.77 22.78
N MET A 199 11.22 3.85 23.24
CA MET A 199 12.64 4.19 23.01
C MET A 199 13.30 4.42 24.38
N LEU A 200 13.69 3.31 25.00
CA LEU A 200 14.17 3.22 26.39
C LEU A 200 15.63 2.74 26.40
N ASN A 201 16.36 2.94 27.52
CA ASN A 201 17.73 2.45 27.63
C ASN A 201 17.75 0.91 27.84
N ASP A 202 18.41 0.18 26.92
CA ASP A 202 18.77 -1.24 27.09
C ASP A 202 19.63 -1.48 28.33
N ASN A 203 20.52 -0.53 28.68
CA ASN A 203 21.45 -0.69 29.79
C ASN A 203 21.40 0.48 30.79
N TYR A 204 22.19 1.54 30.63
CA TYR A 204 22.31 2.57 31.67
C TYR A 204 21.73 3.89 31.18
N GLY A 205 20.66 4.36 31.82
CA GLY A 205 20.20 5.75 31.68
C GLY A 205 21.24 6.72 32.26
N TRP A 206 22.13 7.24 31.41
CA TRP A 206 23.23 8.10 31.81
C TRP A 206 22.80 9.55 32.00
N TYR A 207 23.34 10.17 33.05
CA TYR A 207 23.29 11.61 33.27
C TYR A 207 24.65 12.14 33.75
N SER A 208 24.86 13.46 33.73
CA SER A 208 26.03 14.11 34.32
C SER A 208 25.70 14.66 35.70
N THR A 209 26.59 14.55 36.68
CA THR A 209 26.36 15.15 38.01
C THR A 209 26.23 16.68 38.01
N MET A 210 26.52 17.34 36.88
CA MET A 210 26.36 18.78 36.68
C MET A 210 25.12 19.14 35.85
N ASP A 211 24.50 18.17 35.18
CA ASP A 211 23.47 18.37 34.17
C ASP A 211 22.65 17.08 34.00
N ALA A 212 21.38 17.12 34.40
CA ALA A 212 20.49 15.97 34.36
C ALA A 212 20.17 15.52 32.92
N SER A 213 20.16 16.45 31.95
CA SER A 213 19.86 16.15 30.55
C SER A 213 21.01 15.46 29.84
N LYS A 214 22.25 15.74 30.28
CA LYS A 214 23.45 15.29 29.57
C LYS A 214 23.53 13.76 29.43
N TYR A 215 23.83 13.34 28.20
CA TYR A 215 23.81 11.98 27.67
C TYR A 215 22.41 11.50 27.32
N SER A 216 21.76 10.64 28.10
CA SER A 216 20.51 10.00 27.66
C SER A 216 19.36 11.00 27.45
N GLY A 217 19.29 12.06 28.25
CA GLY A 217 18.26 13.10 28.11
C GLY A 217 18.41 13.93 26.82
N GLU A 218 19.63 14.17 26.35
CA GLU A 218 19.90 14.89 25.10
C GLU A 218 19.45 14.10 23.85
N PHE A 219 19.53 12.77 23.87
CA PHE A 219 18.93 11.94 22.82
C PHE A 219 17.41 12.07 22.84
N LEU A 220 16.80 12.06 24.03
CA LEU A 220 15.36 12.22 24.22
C LEU A 220 14.87 13.59 23.73
N GLU A 221 15.55 14.66 24.12
CA GLU A 221 15.30 16.01 23.62
C GLU A 221 15.36 16.07 22.09
N THR A 222 16.39 15.46 21.50
CA THR A 222 16.57 15.47 20.05
C THR A 222 15.45 14.71 19.33
N MET A 223 14.88 13.68 19.95
CA MET A 223 13.65 13.06 19.44
C MET A 223 12.49 14.06 19.50
N PHE A 224 12.24 14.77 20.62
CA PHE A 224 11.18 15.79 20.66
C PHE A 224 11.36 16.89 19.59
N ARG A 225 12.60 17.34 19.37
CA ARG A 225 12.92 18.24 18.26
C ARG A 225 12.62 17.62 16.90
N GLY A 226 13.02 16.36 16.69
CA GLY A 226 12.74 15.59 15.47
C GLY A 226 11.24 15.55 15.16
N LEU A 227 10.44 15.26 16.19
CA LEU A 227 9.00 15.13 16.12
C LEU A 227 8.33 16.47 15.79
N PHE A 228 8.62 17.53 16.54
CA PHE A 228 7.83 18.76 16.50
C PHE A 228 8.44 19.90 15.68
N SER A 229 9.75 19.90 15.43
CA SER A 229 10.45 20.98 14.72
C SER A 229 10.99 20.53 13.37
N ASP A 230 11.66 19.38 13.31
CA ASP A 230 12.41 18.97 12.11
C ASP A 230 11.54 18.19 11.10
N GLY A 231 10.25 17.99 11.40
CA GLY A 231 9.26 17.44 10.49
C GLY A 231 9.37 15.94 10.23
N LYS A 232 10.06 15.18 11.11
CA LYS A 232 10.16 13.72 11.00
C LYS A 232 8.78 13.09 11.16
N GLN A 233 8.41 12.25 10.20
CA GLN A 233 7.04 11.75 10.11
C GLN A 233 6.90 10.37 10.73
N HIS A 234 7.96 9.56 10.82
CA HIS A 234 7.89 8.17 11.23
C HIS A 234 8.77 7.85 12.46
N LEU A 235 8.40 6.82 13.23
CA LEU A 235 9.11 6.46 14.46
C LEU A 235 10.58 6.09 14.23
N GLY A 236 10.90 5.41 13.13
CA GLY A 236 12.28 5.07 12.78
C GLY A 236 13.11 6.32 12.48
N GLU A 237 12.54 7.27 11.72
CA GLU A 237 13.17 8.57 11.42
C GLU A 237 13.46 9.38 12.69
N LEU A 238 12.58 9.27 13.68
CA LEU A 238 12.68 9.99 14.95
C LEU A 238 13.93 9.56 15.74
N LEU A 239 14.10 8.25 15.95
CA LEU A 239 15.27 7.71 16.64
C LEU A 239 16.55 7.96 15.83
N ASN A 240 16.48 7.76 14.52
CA ASN A 240 17.62 7.99 13.63
C ASN A 240 18.08 9.45 13.65
N GLN A 241 17.17 10.42 13.72
CA GLN A 241 17.51 11.84 13.83
C GLN A 241 18.33 12.11 15.10
N ALA A 242 17.94 11.53 16.24
CA ALA A 242 18.68 11.67 17.48
C ALA A 242 20.08 11.03 17.39
N LYS A 243 20.16 9.80 16.88
CA LYS A 243 21.45 9.10 16.67
C LYS A 243 22.38 9.87 15.73
N SER A 244 21.88 10.29 14.57
CA SER A 244 22.64 11.04 13.57
C SER A 244 23.15 12.38 14.11
N TYR A 245 22.37 13.06 14.93
CA TYR A 245 22.80 14.32 15.55
C TYR A 245 23.96 14.10 16.53
N TRP A 246 23.94 13.01 17.28
CA TRP A 246 24.93 12.71 18.32
C TRP A 246 26.10 11.82 17.87
N VAL A 247 26.13 11.39 16.60
CA VAL A 247 27.15 10.45 16.09
C VAL A 247 28.58 10.93 16.33
N SER A 248 28.87 12.21 16.10
CA SER A 248 30.22 12.77 16.30
C SER A 248 30.62 12.80 17.79
N ALA A 249 29.65 13.06 18.68
CA ALA A 249 29.88 12.98 20.12
C ALA A 249 30.10 11.53 20.56
N ALA A 250 29.32 10.59 20.02
CA ALA A 250 29.45 9.16 20.29
C ALA A 250 30.80 8.59 19.84
N GLN A 251 31.33 9.02 18.69
CA GLN A 251 32.64 8.60 18.22
C GLN A 251 33.76 9.06 19.18
N SER A 252 33.63 10.25 19.77
CA SER A 252 34.66 10.87 20.62
C SER A 252 34.50 10.65 22.13
N ASN A 253 33.33 10.24 22.60
CA ASN A 253 33.02 10.08 24.02
C ASN A 253 32.26 8.77 24.28
N SER A 254 32.80 7.94 25.18
CA SER A 254 32.26 6.60 25.47
C SER A 254 30.86 6.62 26.06
N THR A 255 30.45 7.66 26.79
CA THR A 255 29.11 7.74 27.38
C THR A 255 28.06 8.08 26.33
N TYR A 256 28.35 9.01 25.41
CA TYR A 256 27.48 9.24 24.24
C TYR A 256 27.40 8.00 23.35
N ARG A 257 28.52 7.28 23.19
CA ARG A 257 28.57 6.01 22.46
C ARG A 257 27.65 4.96 23.08
N TRP A 258 27.67 4.89 24.41
CA TRP A 258 26.79 4.00 25.15
C TRP A 258 25.32 4.29 24.84
N CYS A 259 24.90 5.56 24.97
CA CYS A 259 23.54 5.99 24.64
C CYS A 259 23.17 5.72 23.17
N TYR A 260 24.12 5.94 22.24
CA TYR A 260 23.92 5.68 20.82
C TYR A 260 23.58 4.20 20.55
N TYR A 261 24.27 3.27 21.22
CA TYR A 261 24.06 1.83 21.03
C TYR A 261 22.78 1.31 21.70
N GLU A 262 22.45 1.73 22.92
CA GLU A 262 21.37 1.11 23.71
C GLU A 262 19.97 1.63 23.42
N ILE A 263 19.83 2.83 22.87
CA ILE A 263 18.50 3.40 22.62
C ILE A 263 18.01 2.82 21.30
N ASN A 264 17.12 1.83 21.41
CA ASN A 264 16.54 1.09 20.31
C ASN A 264 15.03 1.33 20.23
N LEU A 265 14.45 1.15 19.05
CA LEU A 265 13.02 1.31 18.82
C LEU A 265 12.31 -0.04 18.98
N LEU A 266 11.49 -0.16 20.02
CA LEU A 266 10.49 -1.23 20.12
C LEU A 266 9.18 -0.66 19.60
N GLY A 267 8.80 -1.02 18.39
CA GLY A 267 7.70 -0.45 17.62
C GLY A 267 7.91 -0.62 16.11
N ASP A 268 6.89 -0.29 15.32
CA ASP A 268 7.00 -0.28 13.87
C ASP A 268 7.69 1.02 13.40
N PRO A 269 8.87 0.96 12.75
CA PRO A 269 9.61 2.14 12.32
C PRO A 269 8.86 3.00 11.30
N GLU A 270 7.89 2.45 10.59
CA GLU A 270 7.08 3.14 9.58
C GLU A 270 5.80 3.77 10.15
N THR A 271 5.54 3.65 11.46
CA THR A 271 4.35 4.26 12.07
C THR A 271 4.47 5.80 12.05
N PRO A 272 3.50 6.52 11.43
CA PRO A 272 3.49 7.97 11.41
C PRO A 272 3.17 8.57 12.78
N CYS A 273 4.03 9.46 13.26
CA CYS A 273 3.92 10.03 14.61
C CYS A 273 2.81 11.10 14.71
N LEU A 274 2.74 12.02 13.75
CA LEU A 274 1.85 13.19 13.81
C LEU A 274 0.67 13.15 12.84
N THR A 275 0.73 12.26 11.85
CA THR A 275 -0.29 12.15 10.81
C THR A 275 -1.05 10.84 10.92
N LYS A 276 -2.22 10.78 10.28
CA LYS A 276 -2.95 9.53 10.10
C LYS A 276 -2.72 9.00 8.70
N ARG A 277 -2.62 7.68 8.56
CA ARG A 277 -2.66 7.04 7.25
C ARG A 277 -4.06 7.20 6.68
N ARG A 278 -4.13 7.66 5.44
CA ARG A 278 -5.37 7.67 4.69
C ARG A 278 -5.59 6.28 4.12
N LEU A 279 -6.70 5.63 4.48
CA LEU A 279 -7.18 4.48 3.75
C LEU A 279 -7.48 4.91 2.32
N LEU A 280 -6.67 4.43 1.38
CA LEU A 280 -7.04 4.47 -0.03
C LEU A 280 -8.20 3.49 -0.21
N PRO A 281 -9.20 3.81 -1.06
CA PRO A 281 -10.23 2.84 -1.39
C PRO A 281 -9.56 1.57 -1.96
N PRO A 282 -10.14 0.38 -1.71
CA PRO A 282 -9.59 -0.86 -2.24
C PRO A 282 -9.46 -0.76 -3.77
N PRO A 283 -8.41 -1.35 -4.37
CA PRO A 283 -8.28 -1.38 -5.82
C PRO A 283 -9.43 -2.21 -6.39
N THR A 284 -10.03 -1.76 -7.50
CA THR A 284 -11.10 -2.50 -8.18
C THR A 284 -10.68 -2.92 -9.58
N VAL A 285 -11.14 -4.08 -10.02
CA VAL A 285 -11.11 -4.51 -11.42
C VAL A 285 -12.48 -4.25 -12.04
N THR A 286 -12.51 -3.89 -13.32
CA THR A 286 -13.79 -3.75 -14.04
C THR A 286 -13.61 -4.17 -15.49
N ILE A 287 -14.50 -5.00 -16.00
CA ILE A 287 -14.54 -5.36 -17.42
C ILE A 287 -15.03 -4.14 -18.20
N THR A 288 -14.17 -3.59 -19.04
CA THR A 288 -14.46 -2.41 -19.86
C THR A 288 -14.90 -2.77 -21.27
N ASN A 289 -14.56 -3.97 -21.72
CA ASN A 289 -15.05 -4.58 -22.94
C ASN A 289 -15.00 -6.11 -22.78
N PRO A 290 -16.02 -6.86 -23.25
CA PRO A 290 -17.30 -6.38 -23.77
C PRO A 290 -18.24 -5.87 -22.65
N PRO A 291 -19.21 -4.97 -22.95
CA PRO A 291 -20.25 -4.59 -21.99
C PRO A 291 -21.21 -5.74 -21.66
N ASP A 292 -21.82 -5.68 -20.48
CA ASP A 292 -22.88 -6.61 -20.05
C ASP A 292 -24.07 -6.61 -21.03
N GLY A 293 -24.56 -7.80 -21.34
CA GLY A 293 -25.64 -8.09 -22.28
C GLY A 293 -25.27 -7.98 -23.77
N SER A 294 -24.01 -7.72 -24.12
CA SER A 294 -23.61 -7.60 -25.52
C SER A 294 -23.66 -8.92 -26.29
N ILE A 295 -23.88 -8.84 -27.61
CA ILE A 295 -23.75 -9.99 -28.51
C ILE A 295 -22.34 -10.00 -29.07
N VAL A 296 -21.65 -11.13 -28.94
CA VAL A 296 -20.25 -11.29 -29.34
C VAL A 296 -20.07 -12.47 -30.30
N SER A 297 -19.06 -12.39 -31.16
CA SER A 297 -18.71 -13.45 -32.12
C SER A 297 -17.24 -13.32 -32.55
N ARG A 298 -16.66 -14.41 -33.07
CA ARG A 298 -15.24 -14.48 -33.48
C ARG A 298 -14.30 -14.14 -32.32
N THR A 299 -13.23 -13.41 -32.57
CA THR A 299 -12.30 -12.97 -31.54
C THR A 299 -12.81 -11.69 -30.88
N VAL A 300 -12.91 -11.71 -29.54
CA VAL A 300 -13.32 -10.60 -28.70
C VAL A 300 -12.17 -10.25 -27.77
N LYS A 301 -11.71 -9.00 -27.82
CA LYS A 301 -10.72 -8.51 -26.87
C LYS A 301 -11.39 -8.13 -25.55
N VAL A 302 -11.28 -8.96 -24.53
CA VAL A 302 -11.70 -8.65 -23.16
C VAL A 302 -10.69 -7.69 -22.55
N THR A 303 -11.10 -6.50 -22.14
CA THR A 303 -10.21 -5.49 -21.54
C THR A 303 -10.64 -5.13 -20.13
N VAL A 304 -9.67 -4.92 -19.25
CA VAL A 304 -9.91 -4.60 -17.83
C VAL A 304 -9.47 -3.16 -17.53
N GLY A 305 -10.37 -2.41 -16.94
CA GLY A 305 -10.09 -1.11 -16.33
C GLY A 305 -9.75 -1.27 -14.86
N LEU A 306 -8.85 -0.42 -14.37
CA LEU A 306 -8.49 -0.32 -12.96
C LEU A 306 -8.84 1.08 -12.47
N MET A 307 -9.61 1.20 -11.40
CA MET A 307 -9.80 2.49 -10.74
C MET A 307 -8.67 2.74 -9.75
N MET A 308 -8.00 3.88 -9.89
CA MET A 308 -6.94 4.32 -8.98
C MET A 308 -7.57 5.01 -7.77
N GLY A 309 -7.23 4.56 -6.56
CA GLY A 309 -7.68 5.20 -5.32
C GLY A 309 -7.09 6.61 -5.09
N SER A 310 -6.03 6.98 -5.81
CA SER A 310 -5.49 8.34 -5.93
C SER A 310 -4.38 8.37 -7.00
N SER A 311 -3.97 9.55 -7.44
CA SER A 311 -2.89 9.78 -8.42
C SER A 311 -1.47 9.42 -7.93
N GLU A 312 -1.32 9.01 -6.66
CA GLU A 312 -0.01 8.76 -6.03
C GLU A 312 0.22 7.28 -5.70
N ALA A 313 -0.77 6.40 -5.91
CA ALA A 313 -0.63 4.97 -5.74
C ALA A 313 -0.83 4.25 -7.07
N ARG A 314 0.13 3.41 -7.46
CA ARG A 314 -0.12 2.41 -8.50
C ARG A 314 -1.31 1.55 -8.05
N PRO A 315 -2.27 1.20 -8.92
CA PRO A 315 -3.27 0.21 -8.56
C PRO A 315 -2.54 -1.03 -8.07
N ARG A 316 -2.84 -1.45 -6.83
CA ARG A 316 -2.30 -2.66 -6.21
C ARG A 316 -2.99 -3.88 -6.80
N ILE A 317 -2.92 -4.02 -8.13
CA ILE A 317 -3.29 -5.21 -8.90
C ILE A 317 -2.15 -5.41 -9.90
N ASP A 318 -1.40 -6.50 -9.76
CA ASP A 318 -0.28 -6.86 -10.64
C ASP A 318 -0.63 -8.04 -11.55
N THR A 319 -1.71 -8.75 -11.25
CA THR A 319 -2.13 -9.95 -11.97
C THR A 319 -3.66 -9.95 -12.14
N VAL A 320 -4.14 -10.29 -13.34
CA VAL A 320 -5.56 -10.52 -13.61
C VAL A 320 -5.78 -11.90 -14.23
N GLU A 321 -6.64 -12.68 -13.60
CA GLU A 321 -7.10 -13.95 -14.14
C GLU A 321 -8.43 -13.78 -14.88
N PHE A 322 -8.54 -14.32 -16.08
CA PHE A 322 -9.73 -14.29 -16.93
C PHE A 322 -10.40 -15.65 -16.95
N TYR A 323 -11.71 -15.66 -16.75
CA TYR A 323 -12.54 -16.85 -16.71
C TYR A 323 -13.71 -16.73 -17.69
N ILE A 324 -14.03 -17.84 -18.36
CA ILE A 324 -15.27 -18.00 -19.13
C ILE A 324 -16.04 -19.16 -18.52
N ASP A 325 -17.29 -18.92 -18.09
CA ASP A 325 -18.16 -19.91 -17.43
C ASP A 325 -17.49 -20.62 -16.23
N ASN A 326 -16.78 -19.86 -15.41
CA ASN A 326 -15.99 -20.31 -14.27
C ASN A 326 -14.74 -21.16 -14.60
N ALA A 327 -14.38 -21.33 -15.88
CA ALA A 327 -13.13 -21.95 -16.28
C ALA A 327 -12.05 -20.87 -16.49
N LEU A 328 -10.91 -20.99 -15.81
CA LEU A 328 -9.75 -20.12 -16.02
C LEU A 328 -9.24 -20.33 -17.46
N VAL A 329 -9.20 -19.26 -18.25
CA VAL A 329 -8.75 -19.30 -19.65
C VAL A 329 -7.42 -18.59 -19.87
N TYR A 330 -7.08 -17.61 -19.03
CA TYR A 330 -5.86 -16.83 -19.17
C TYR A 330 -5.48 -16.13 -17.86
N THR A 331 -4.18 -15.93 -17.64
CA THR A 331 -3.63 -15.11 -16.55
C THR A 331 -2.72 -14.07 -17.19
N ASP A 332 -2.96 -12.81 -16.89
CA ASP A 332 -2.21 -11.68 -17.41
C ASP A 332 -1.46 -10.97 -16.27
N GLU A 333 -0.15 -10.80 -16.43
CA GLU A 333 0.75 -10.16 -15.46
C GLU A 333 1.32 -8.83 -16.03
N GLU A 334 0.89 -8.42 -17.24
CA GLU A 334 1.40 -7.22 -17.91
C GLU A 334 0.28 -6.21 -18.22
N MET A 335 0.43 -4.98 -17.73
CA MET A 335 -0.52 -3.91 -18.05
C MET A 335 -0.30 -3.35 -19.48
N PRO A 336 -1.36 -2.99 -20.22
CA PRO A 336 -2.78 -3.06 -19.84
C PRO A 336 -3.38 -4.46 -19.97
N PHE A 337 -4.05 -4.93 -18.91
CA PHE A 337 -4.58 -6.30 -18.85
C PHE A 337 -5.65 -6.55 -19.91
N ALA A 338 -5.45 -7.59 -20.71
CA ALA A 338 -6.39 -7.97 -21.76
C ALA A 338 -6.27 -9.45 -22.14
N TYR A 339 -7.38 -10.00 -22.65
CA TYR A 339 -7.45 -11.36 -23.17
C TYR A 339 -8.18 -11.38 -24.51
N GLU A 340 -7.59 -12.00 -25.53
CA GLU A 340 -8.24 -12.24 -26.83
C GLU A 340 -9.03 -13.55 -26.78
N TRP A 341 -10.34 -13.44 -26.59
CA TRP A 341 -11.23 -14.59 -26.48
C TRP A 341 -11.78 -15.03 -27.84
N ASP A 342 -11.43 -16.24 -28.27
CA ASP A 342 -12.01 -16.88 -29.46
C ASP A 342 -13.36 -17.53 -29.14
N THR A 343 -14.46 -16.83 -29.44
CA THR A 343 -15.81 -17.33 -29.17
C THR A 343 -16.21 -18.49 -30.06
N THR A 344 -15.50 -18.77 -31.16
CA THR A 344 -15.86 -19.86 -32.08
C THR A 344 -15.70 -21.25 -31.46
N GLN A 345 -14.99 -21.33 -30.33
CA GLN A 345 -14.79 -22.53 -29.53
C GLN A 345 -15.90 -22.78 -28.51
N TYR A 346 -16.87 -21.85 -28.40
CA TYR A 346 -17.95 -21.87 -27.43
C TYR A 346 -19.30 -22.02 -28.17
N ALA A 347 -20.29 -22.61 -27.48
CA ALA A 347 -21.63 -22.77 -28.03
C ALA A 347 -22.32 -21.41 -28.16
N ASP A 348 -23.32 -21.31 -29.06
CA ASP A 348 -24.16 -20.11 -29.08
C ASP A 348 -25.06 -20.07 -27.84
N GLY A 349 -25.17 -18.92 -27.20
CA GLY A 349 -25.89 -18.78 -25.93
C GLY A 349 -25.29 -17.73 -25.00
N GLU A 350 -25.79 -17.69 -23.77
CA GLU A 350 -25.26 -16.83 -22.71
C GLU A 350 -23.97 -17.43 -22.15
N HIS A 351 -22.95 -16.58 -21.98
CA HIS A 351 -21.67 -16.90 -21.37
C HIS A 351 -21.31 -15.84 -20.35
N VAL A 352 -20.71 -16.25 -19.23
CA VAL A 352 -20.25 -15.31 -18.19
C VAL A 352 -18.75 -15.14 -18.30
N ILE A 353 -18.31 -13.90 -18.49
CA ILE A 353 -16.90 -13.51 -18.38
C ILE A 353 -16.69 -13.02 -16.96
N THR A 354 -15.71 -13.60 -16.26
CA THR A 354 -15.29 -13.12 -14.93
C THR A 354 -13.81 -12.78 -14.97
N VAL A 355 -13.44 -11.66 -14.37
CA VAL A 355 -12.03 -11.29 -14.15
C VAL A 355 -11.75 -11.19 -12.66
N LYS A 356 -10.61 -11.69 -12.21
CA LYS A 356 -10.18 -11.61 -10.80
C LYS A 356 -8.82 -10.92 -10.71
N GLY A 357 -8.74 -9.85 -9.91
CA GLY A 357 -7.51 -9.10 -9.68
C GLY A 357 -6.76 -9.54 -8.42
N TYR A 358 -5.44 -9.62 -8.51
CA TYR A 358 -4.54 -10.01 -7.43
C TYR A 358 -3.38 -9.03 -7.27
N TYR A 359 -2.80 -9.00 -6.07
CA TYR A 359 -1.54 -8.30 -5.77
C TYR A 359 -0.66 -9.13 -4.87
N CYS A 360 0.57 -9.39 -5.30
CA CYS A 360 1.49 -10.30 -4.65
C CYS A 360 0.83 -11.66 -4.34
N GLY A 361 0.00 -12.16 -5.28
CA GLY A 361 -0.73 -13.43 -5.14
C GLY A 361 -1.95 -13.42 -4.21
N VAL A 362 -2.32 -12.28 -3.62
CA VAL A 362 -3.50 -12.15 -2.76
C VAL A 362 -4.66 -11.55 -3.55
N PHE A 363 -5.81 -12.20 -3.51
CA PHE A 363 -7.05 -11.73 -4.15
C PHE A 363 -7.45 -10.34 -3.65
N ARG A 364 -7.94 -9.48 -4.56
CA ARG A 364 -8.33 -8.10 -4.27
C ARG A 364 -9.78 -7.80 -4.62
N ASP A 365 -10.18 -8.14 -5.84
CA ASP A 365 -11.49 -7.79 -6.38
C ASP A 365 -11.81 -8.66 -7.59
N ASP A 366 -13.09 -8.77 -7.94
CA ASP A 366 -13.56 -9.43 -9.15
C ASP A 366 -14.69 -8.65 -9.82
N ASP A 367 -14.82 -8.84 -11.13
CA ASP A 367 -15.94 -8.31 -11.89
C ASP A 367 -16.43 -9.34 -12.90
N SER A 368 -17.71 -9.27 -13.26
CA SER A 368 -18.30 -10.18 -14.22
C SER A 368 -19.33 -9.50 -15.12
N VAL A 369 -19.34 -9.92 -16.37
CA VAL A 369 -20.36 -9.53 -17.36
C VAL A 369 -20.91 -10.79 -18.02
N THR A 370 -22.20 -10.77 -18.33
CA THR A 370 -22.85 -11.80 -19.12
C THR A 370 -22.96 -11.32 -20.56
N VAL A 371 -22.54 -12.14 -21.52
CA VAL A 371 -22.64 -11.83 -22.95
C VAL A 371 -23.32 -12.97 -23.69
N ARG A 372 -23.86 -12.67 -24.87
CA ARG A 372 -24.46 -13.68 -25.74
C ARG A 372 -23.55 -13.99 -26.92
N VAL A 373 -22.98 -15.19 -26.95
CA VAL A 373 -22.24 -15.69 -28.11
C VAL A 373 -23.23 -16.04 -29.22
N ASP A 374 -23.00 -15.50 -30.41
CA ASP A 374 -23.74 -15.79 -31.64
C ASP A 374 -22.74 -16.00 -32.79
N ASN A 375 -22.24 -17.22 -32.92
CA ASN A 375 -21.35 -17.65 -34.00
C ASN A 375 -22.12 -18.12 -35.25
N THR A 376 -23.46 -17.96 -35.29
CA THR A 376 -24.21 -18.34 -36.48
C THR A 376 -23.75 -17.48 -37.66
N THR A 377 -23.26 -18.14 -38.72
CA THR A 377 -22.92 -17.46 -39.98
C THR A 377 -24.18 -16.81 -40.55
N ARG A 378 -24.27 -15.48 -40.41
CA ARG A 378 -25.33 -14.69 -41.04
C ARG A 378 -25.14 -14.73 -42.56
N PRO A 379 -26.21 -14.94 -43.34
CA PRO A 379 -26.10 -14.90 -44.78
C PRO A 379 -25.59 -13.55 -45.27
N TYR A 380 -24.56 -13.57 -46.13
CA TYR A 380 -24.11 -12.37 -46.83
C TYR A 380 -23.82 -12.68 -48.29
N VAL A 381 -23.87 -11.62 -49.08
CA VAL A 381 -23.45 -11.56 -50.47
C VAL A 381 -22.76 -10.21 -50.63
N GLU A 382 -21.57 -10.16 -51.20
CA GLU A 382 -20.81 -8.93 -51.45
C GLU A 382 -20.19 -9.01 -52.85
N ILE A 383 -20.38 -7.99 -53.69
CA ILE A 383 -19.81 -7.93 -55.03
C ILE A 383 -18.35 -7.45 -54.90
N THR A 384 -17.41 -8.35 -55.11
CA THR A 384 -15.97 -8.07 -55.00
C THR A 384 -15.33 -7.67 -56.32
N ASN A 385 -15.98 -7.99 -57.45
CA ASN A 385 -15.60 -7.53 -58.77
C ASN A 385 -16.84 -7.34 -59.65
N PRO A 386 -16.95 -6.26 -60.45
CA PRO A 386 -16.08 -5.09 -60.44
C PRO A 386 -16.19 -4.31 -59.12
N VAL A 387 -15.20 -3.48 -58.80
CA VAL A 387 -15.25 -2.60 -57.61
C VAL A 387 -16.25 -1.47 -57.87
N ASP A 388 -16.98 -1.05 -56.83
CA ASP A 388 -17.90 0.09 -56.89
C ASP A 388 -17.21 1.36 -57.43
N GLY A 389 -17.88 2.06 -58.34
CA GLY A 389 -17.40 3.24 -59.05
C GLY A 389 -16.43 2.99 -60.21
N SER A 390 -16.05 1.74 -60.51
CA SER A 390 -15.09 1.44 -61.57
C SER A 390 -15.64 1.72 -62.99
N THR A 391 -14.73 1.91 -63.95
CA THR A 391 -15.08 1.94 -65.38
C THR A 391 -14.81 0.58 -66.00
N VAL A 392 -15.79 0.02 -66.71
CA VAL A 392 -15.75 -1.31 -67.29
C VAL A 392 -16.05 -1.28 -68.81
N SER A 393 -15.57 -2.28 -69.55
CA SER A 393 -15.73 -2.39 -71.00
C SER A 393 -15.58 -3.85 -71.45
N GLY A 394 -16.18 -4.22 -72.58
CA GLY A 394 -16.11 -5.60 -73.10
C GLY A 394 -16.83 -6.62 -72.21
N VAL A 395 -16.21 -7.78 -72.00
CA VAL A 395 -16.76 -8.82 -71.12
C VAL A 395 -16.19 -8.69 -69.71
N VAL A 396 -17.06 -8.39 -68.75
CA VAL A 396 -16.75 -8.20 -67.33
C VAL A 396 -17.20 -9.41 -66.54
N LEU A 397 -16.33 -9.95 -65.68
CA LEU A 397 -16.71 -11.02 -64.76
C LEU A 397 -17.18 -10.41 -63.44
N VAL A 398 -18.47 -10.48 -63.13
CA VAL A 398 -19.02 -10.08 -61.85
C VAL A 398 -18.83 -11.22 -60.85
N ILE A 399 -18.13 -11.00 -59.75
CA ILE A 399 -17.80 -12.00 -58.74
C ILE A 399 -18.40 -11.56 -57.40
N THR A 400 -18.98 -12.51 -56.66
CA THR A 400 -19.41 -12.27 -55.28
C THR A 400 -18.67 -13.14 -54.29
N GLU A 401 -18.36 -12.57 -53.13
CA GLU A 401 -18.04 -13.31 -51.91
C GLU A 401 -19.32 -13.53 -51.10
N THR A 402 -19.52 -14.74 -50.57
CA THR A 402 -20.78 -15.12 -49.95
C THR A 402 -20.59 -16.05 -48.76
N ALA A 403 -21.49 -16.02 -47.78
CA ALA A 403 -21.67 -17.11 -46.83
C ALA A 403 -23.15 -17.41 -46.61
N ALA A 404 -23.44 -18.69 -46.35
CA ALA A 404 -24.77 -19.18 -46.04
C ALA A 404 -25.84 -18.77 -47.08
N VAL A 405 -25.49 -18.77 -48.37
CA VAL A 405 -26.43 -18.64 -49.50
C VAL A 405 -26.24 -19.82 -50.46
N ASP A 406 -27.30 -20.26 -51.12
CA ASP A 406 -27.26 -21.34 -52.12
C ASP A 406 -27.47 -20.84 -53.56
N THR A 407 -28.01 -19.63 -53.71
CA THR A 407 -28.32 -19.02 -55.00
C THR A 407 -28.01 -17.52 -54.97
N VAL A 408 -27.34 -17.01 -56.00
CA VAL A 408 -27.16 -15.57 -56.21
C VAL A 408 -27.86 -15.14 -57.50
N LYS A 409 -28.73 -14.14 -57.40
CA LYS A 409 -29.40 -13.50 -58.54
C LYS A 409 -28.73 -12.17 -58.84
N PHE A 410 -28.29 -11.98 -60.08
CA PHE A 410 -27.63 -10.77 -60.54
C PHE A 410 -28.59 -9.91 -61.34
N TYR A 411 -28.59 -8.61 -61.06
CA TYR A 411 -29.42 -7.61 -61.69
C TYR A 411 -28.57 -6.47 -62.26
N ILE A 412 -28.95 -5.97 -63.44
CA ILE A 412 -28.38 -4.75 -64.03
C ILE A 412 -29.52 -3.73 -64.15
N ASN A 413 -29.38 -2.56 -63.51
CA ASN A 413 -30.43 -1.52 -63.43
C ASN A 413 -31.80 -2.09 -63.03
N GLY A 414 -31.81 -3.00 -62.05
CA GLY A 414 -33.02 -3.66 -61.55
C GLY A 414 -33.59 -4.77 -62.43
N VAL A 415 -33.03 -5.04 -63.62
CA VAL A 415 -33.44 -6.16 -64.49
C VAL A 415 -32.64 -7.40 -64.13
N LEU A 416 -33.31 -8.51 -63.82
CA LEU A 416 -32.66 -9.80 -63.56
C LEU A 416 -31.96 -10.28 -64.84
N VAL A 417 -30.63 -10.45 -64.78
CA VAL A 417 -29.82 -10.88 -65.92
C VAL A 417 -29.29 -12.30 -65.77
N TYR A 418 -29.11 -12.79 -64.54
CA TYR A 418 -28.56 -14.12 -64.30
C TYR A 418 -28.96 -14.70 -62.94
N VAL A 419 -29.05 -16.03 -62.87
CA VAL A 419 -29.29 -16.80 -61.63
C VAL A 419 -28.19 -17.86 -61.53
N CYS A 420 -27.34 -17.76 -60.51
CA CYS A 420 -26.25 -18.69 -60.24
C CYS A 420 -26.64 -19.59 -59.06
N GLN A 421 -26.69 -20.91 -59.27
CA GLN A 421 -27.16 -21.89 -58.26
C GLN A 421 -26.04 -22.82 -57.76
N GLY A 422 -24.78 -22.44 -57.96
CA GLY A 422 -23.62 -23.19 -57.49
C GLY A 422 -22.37 -22.33 -57.48
N GLU A 423 -21.46 -22.61 -56.56
CA GLU A 423 -20.20 -21.89 -56.43
C GLU A 423 -19.22 -22.23 -57.58
N PRO A 424 -18.38 -21.27 -58.00
CA PRO A 424 -18.34 -19.87 -57.55
C PRO A 424 -19.55 -19.06 -58.05
N PHE A 425 -20.08 -18.17 -57.21
CA PHE A 425 -21.16 -17.27 -57.59
C PHE A 425 -20.63 -16.12 -58.44
N GLU A 426 -20.64 -16.33 -59.76
CA GLU A 426 -20.14 -15.35 -60.73
C GLU A 426 -21.04 -15.24 -61.97
N PHE A 427 -20.96 -14.08 -62.65
CA PHE A 427 -21.74 -13.76 -63.83
C PHE A 427 -20.88 -13.03 -64.87
N LYS A 428 -20.83 -13.52 -66.11
CA LYS A 428 -20.18 -12.82 -67.23
C LYS A 428 -21.13 -11.81 -67.87
N TRP A 429 -20.83 -10.53 -67.68
CA TRP A 429 -21.57 -9.42 -68.25
C TRP A 429 -20.87 -8.88 -69.50
N ASP A 430 -21.49 -9.03 -70.67
CA ASP A 430 -21.03 -8.40 -71.91
C ASP A 430 -21.58 -6.98 -72.01
N THR A 431 -20.73 -5.99 -71.73
CA THR A 431 -21.12 -4.57 -71.73
C THR A 431 -21.29 -4.03 -73.14
N THR A 432 -20.82 -4.71 -74.20
CA THR A 432 -20.94 -4.21 -75.59
C THR A 432 -22.38 -4.18 -76.10
N ALA A 433 -23.28 -4.90 -75.43
CA ALA A 433 -24.72 -4.88 -75.67
C ALA A 433 -25.45 -3.69 -75.03
N TYR A 434 -24.73 -2.84 -74.28
CA TYR A 434 -25.27 -1.74 -73.49
C TYR A 434 -24.69 -0.39 -73.94
N PRO A 435 -25.49 0.69 -74.02
CA PRO A 435 -24.97 2.04 -74.25
C PRO A 435 -23.99 2.47 -73.16
N ASP A 436 -23.01 3.29 -73.51
CA ASP A 436 -22.12 3.93 -72.53
C ASP A 436 -22.92 4.74 -71.50
N GLY A 437 -22.59 4.59 -70.22
CA GLY A 437 -23.36 5.20 -69.13
C GLY A 437 -23.08 4.59 -67.76
N LEU A 438 -23.88 4.98 -66.76
CA LEU A 438 -23.84 4.40 -65.41
C LEU A 438 -24.80 3.21 -65.30
N TYR A 439 -24.34 2.15 -64.65
CA TYR A 439 -25.11 0.93 -64.42
C TYR A 439 -25.00 0.49 -62.97
N GLU A 440 -26.15 0.24 -62.35
CA GLU A 440 -26.27 -0.41 -61.06
C GLU A 440 -26.19 -1.92 -61.25
N ILE A 441 -25.24 -2.57 -60.57
CA ILE A 441 -25.15 -4.03 -60.46
C ILE A 441 -25.62 -4.40 -59.06
N ARG A 442 -26.66 -5.24 -58.96
CA ARG A 442 -27.15 -5.75 -57.68
C ARG A 442 -27.05 -7.27 -57.66
N ALA A 443 -26.49 -7.81 -56.57
CA ALA A 443 -26.48 -9.23 -56.26
C ALA A 443 -27.46 -9.48 -55.11
N GLU A 444 -28.32 -10.48 -55.25
CA GLU A 444 -29.27 -10.91 -54.23
C GLU A 444 -28.97 -12.37 -53.87
N GLY A 445 -28.58 -12.63 -52.62
CA GLY A 445 -28.28 -13.95 -52.09
C GLY A 445 -29.50 -14.60 -51.43
N TYR A 446 -29.78 -15.86 -51.79
CA TYR A 446 -30.94 -16.62 -51.35
C TYR A 446 -30.54 -17.89 -50.59
N GLN A 447 -31.43 -18.31 -49.69
CA GLN A 447 -31.49 -19.66 -49.13
C GLN A 447 -32.80 -20.30 -49.58
N GLY A 448 -32.73 -21.24 -50.51
CA GLY A 448 -33.88 -21.73 -51.25
C GLY A 448 -34.57 -20.58 -52.00
N ASN A 449 -35.81 -20.28 -51.60
CA ASN A 449 -36.59 -19.18 -52.19
C ASN A 449 -36.61 -17.89 -51.34
N LEU A 450 -35.96 -17.89 -50.16
CA LEU A 450 -35.93 -16.74 -49.27
C LEU A 450 -34.74 -15.84 -49.61
N LEU A 451 -34.98 -14.57 -49.89
CA LEU A 451 -33.94 -13.55 -49.99
C LEU A 451 -33.36 -13.28 -48.59
N VAL A 452 -32.06 -13.50 -48.40
CA VAL A 452 -31.40 -13.39 -47.09
C VAL A 452 -30.28 -12.36 -47.06
N ALA A 453 -29.71 -11.99 -48.22
CA ALA A 453 -28.66 -10.99 -48.35
C ALA A 453 -28.77 -10.23 -49.68
N LYS A 454 -28.24 -9.01 -49.73
CA LYS A 454 -28.11 -8.25 -50.99
C LYS A 454 -26.93 -7.30 -50.91
N ASP A 455 -26.33 -7.03 -52.06
CA ASP A 455 -25.33 -6.00 -52.24
C ASP A 455 -25.52 -5.29 -53.60
N THR A 456 -25.16 -4.01 -53.65
CA THR A 456 -25.35 -3.16 -54.83
C THR A 456 -24.14 -2.26 -55.03
N ILE A 457 -23.61 -2.26 -56.25
CA ILE A 457 -22.55 -1.35 -56.71
C ILE A 457 -23.01 -0.58 -57.96
N THR A 458 -22.32 0.50 -58.31
CA THR A 458 -22.52 1.28 -59.52
C THR A 458 -21.22 1.36 -60.31
N VAL A 459 -21.25 1.09 -61.62
CA VAL A 459 -20.08 1.19 -62.51
C VAL A 459 -20.38 2.02 -63.75
N SER A 460 -19.33 2.55 -64.40
CA SER A 460 -19.45 3.25 -65.70
C SER A 460 -19.06 2.32 -66.85
N VAL A 461 -19.94 2.11 -67.81
CA VAL A 461 -19.65 1.39 -69.06
C VAL A 461 -19.10 2.37 -70.10
N ARG A 462 -17.98 2.00 -70.76
CA ARG A 462 -17.38 2.70 -71.90
C ARG A 462 -16.79 1.69 -72.90
N ASN A 463 -17.52 1.35 -73.97
CA ASN A 463 -17.11 0.31 -74.92
C ASN A 463 -16.25 0.80 -76.09
#